data_AF-A0A6A4HGK3-F1
#
_entry.id   AF-A0A6A4HGK3-F1
#
_cell.length_a   1.000
_cell.length_b   1.000
_cell.length_c   1.000
_cell.angle_alpha   90.00
_cell.angle_beta   90.00
_cell.angle_gamma   90.00
#
_symmetry.space_group_name_H-M   'P 1'
#
loop_
_entity.id
_entity.type
_entity.pdbx_description
1 polymer ?
#
loop_
_entity_poly.entity_id
_entity_poly.type
_entity_poly.pdbx_seq_one_letter_code
_entity_poly.pdbx_strand_id
1 'polypeptide(L)'
;MHALWGRWITLNRREFIQDYFAGVIQFIDKYWLMIHRAAGWDALRYWLLLLMVNKYLDVQEVAKLLTHYEAKTGMKYWASE
;
A
#
# COMPACT_ATOMS: atom_id res chain seq x y z
N MET A 1 -2.70 -9.95 0.59
CA MET A 1 -3.30 -8.63 0.28
C MET A 1 -4.78 -8.53 0.63
N HIS A 2 -5.68 -9.26 -0.05
CA HIS A 2 -7.13 -9.12 0.14
C HIS A 2 -7.62 -9.32 1.58
N ALA A 3 -7.18 -10.37 2.28
CA ALA A 3 -7.60 -10.62 3.67
C ALA A 3 -7.14 -9.52 4.64
N LEU A 4 -5.90 -9.04 4.48
CA LEU A 4 -5.35 -7.95 5.29
C LEU A 4 -6.10 -6.64 5.06
N TRP A 5 -6.33 -6.32 3.79
CA TRP A 5 -7.10 -5.15 3.40
C TRP A 5 -8.53 -5.21 3.93
N GLY A 6 -9.23 -6.32 3.71
CA GLY A 6 -10.60 -6.53 4.17
C GLY A 6 -10.75 -6.35 5.68
N ARG A 7 -9.83 -6.91 6.47
CA ARG A 7 -9.80 -6.70 7.92
C ARG A 7 -9.55 -5.24 8.28
N TRP A 8 -8.59 -4.59 7.63
CA TRP A 8 -8.21 -3.22 7.95
C TRP A 8 -9.30 -2.22 7.59
N ILE A 9 -9.86 -2.31 6.39
CA ILE A 9 -10.88 -1.37 5.91
C ILE A 9 -12.17 -1.48 6.71
N THR A 10 -12.52 -2.67 7.19
CA THR A 10 -13.68 -2.86 8.10
C THR A 10 -13.53 -2.02 9.37
N LEU A 11 -12.32 -1.88 9.89
CA LEU A 11 -12.04 -1.17 11.14
C LEU A 11 -11.73 0.32 10.94
N ASN A 12 -11.25 0.73 9.76
CA ASN A 12 -10.71 2.08 9.51
C ASN A 12 -11.36 2.75 8.29
N ARG A 13 -12.60 2.34 7.93
CA ARG A 13 -13.29 2.83 6.73
C ARG A 13 -13.47 4.34 6.75
N ARG A 14 -13.76 4.90 7.92
CA ARG A 14 -14.04 6.34 8.07
C ARG A 14 -12.79 7.16 7.78
N GLU A 15 -11.68 6.79 8.39
CA GLU A 15 -10.37 7.41 8.24
C GLU A 15 -9.89 7.29 6.80
N PHE A 16 -10.08 6.12 6.17
CA PHE A 16 -9.75 5.91 4.77
C PHE A 16 -10.52 6.84 3.82
N ILE A 17 -11.82 7.05 4.03
CA ILE A 17 -12.63 7.91 3.14
C ILE A 17 -12.32 9.40 3.33
N GLN A 18 -11.86 9.80 4.53
CA GLN A 18 -11.46 11.19 4.78
C GLN A 18 -10.19 11.56 4.00
N ASP A 19 -9.24 10.63 3.89
CA ASP A 19 -8.01 10.81 3.13
C ASP A 19 -7.51 9.43 2.66
N TYR A 20 -7.71 9.13 1.37
CA TYR A 20 -7.35 7.84 0.80
C TYR A 20 -5.84 7.59 0.88
N PHE A 21 -5.02 8.59 0.55
CA PHE A 21 -3.57 8.45 0.57
C PHE A 21 -3.06 8.19 1.98
N ALA A 22 -3.48 8.99 2.96
CA ALA A 22 -3.12 8.80 4.35
C ALA A 22 -3.62 7.45 4.88
N GLY A 23 -4.82 7.02 4.49
CA GLY A 23 -5.35 5.70 4.83
C GLY A 23 -4.50 4.55 4.29
N VAL A 24 -4.03 4.63 3.04
CA VAL A 24 -3.13 3.61 2.48
C VAL A 24 -1.76 3.63 3.15
N ILE A 25 -1.22 4.81 3.51
CA ILE A 25 0.00 4.90 4.33
C ILE A 25 -0.17 4.14 5.64
N GLN A 26 -1.26 4.37 6.37
CA GLN A 26 -1.52 3.69 7.64
C GLN A 26 -1.64 2.17 7.47
N PHE A 27 -2.28 1.72 6.38
CA PHE A 27 -2.35 0.30 6.05
C PHE A 27 -0.96 -0.30 5.79
N ILE A 28 -0.13 0.36 4.98
CA ILE A 28 1.24 -0.07 4.67
C ILE A 28 2.08 -0.06 5.95
N ASP A 29 2.04 1.00 6.75
CA ASP A 29 2.77 1.11 8.02
C ASP A 29 2.45 -0.03 8.97
N LYS A 30 1.18 -0.45 9.02
CA LYS A 30 0.74 -1.53 9.90
C LYS A 30 1.14 -2.92 9.42
N TYR A 31 1.19 -3.13 8.10
CA TYR A 31 1.32 -4.48 7.54
C TYR A 31 2.53 -4.69 6.63
N TRP A 32 3.43 -3.73 6.46
CA TRP A 32 4.56 -3.83 5.53
C TRP A 32 5.35 -5.14 5.68
N LEU A 33 5.62 -5.58 6.91
CA LEU A 33 6.38 -6.81 7.17
C LEU A 33 5.61 -8.05 6.73
N MET A 34 4.30 -8.08 6.96
CA MET A 34 3.45 -9.19 6.58
C MET A 34 3.23 -9.23 5.07
N ILE A 35 3.08 -8.05 4.44
CA ILE A 35 3.01 -7.91 2.98
C ILE A 35 4.31 -8.43 2.36
N HIS A 36 5.47 -8.00 2.87
CA HIS A 36 6.77 -8.43 2.39
C HIS A 36 6.97 -9.95 2.47
N ARG A 37 6.62 -10.56 3.60
CA ARG A 37 6.79 -12.00 3.81
C ARG A 37 5.79 -12.87 3.04
N ALA A 38 4.57 -12.39 2.80
CA ALA A 38 3.47 -13.25 2.32
C ALA A 38 3.01 -12.95 0.89
N ALA A 39 3.26 -11.74 0.37
CA ALA A 39 2.73 -11.30 -0.92
C ALA A 39 3.79 -10.66 -1.82
N GLY A 40 4.78 -10.00 -1.23
CA GLY A 40 5.85 -9.31 -1.96
C GLY A 40 5.40 -7.98 -2.58
N TRP A 41 6.35 -7.37 -3.29
CA TRP A 41 6.20 -6.04 -3.88
C TRP A 41 5.18 -6.01 -5.02
N ASP A 42 5.20 -6.99 -5.93
CA ASP A 42 4.28 -7.04 -7.08
C ASP A 42 2.82 -7.10 -6.65
N ALA A 43 2.51 -7.85 -5.60
CA ALA A 43 1.16 -7.95 -5.07
C ALA A 43 0.68 -6.62 -4.47
N LEU A 44 1.57 -5.87 -3.81
CA LEU A 44 1.26 -4.52 -3.33
C LEU A 44 1.03 -3.57 -4.50
N ARG A 45 1.92 -3.59 -5.51
CA ARG A 45 1.79 -2.77 -6.71
C ARG A 45 0.47 -3.00 -7.43
N TYR A 46 0.11 -4.26 -7.68
CA TYR A 46 -1.16 -4.60 -8.32
C TYR A 46 -2.36 -4.08 -7.52
N TRP A 47 -2.33 -4.23 -6.20
CA TRP A 47 -3.40 -3.73 -5.33
C TRP A 47 -3.50 -2.19 -5.33
N LEU A 48 -2.37 -1.46 -5.37
CA LEU A 48 -2.36 0.01 -5.50
C LEU A 48 -2.92 0.45 -6.86
N LEU A 49 -2.62 -0.27 -7.94
CA LEU A 49 -3.19 0.01 -9.26
C LEU A 49 -4.70 -0.19 -9.28
N LEU A 50 -5.23 -1.18 -8.56
CA LEU A 50 -6.68 -1.34 -8.41
C LEU A 50 -7.31 -0.13 -7.70
N LEU A 51 -6.68 0.40 -6.66
CA LEU A 51 -7.18 1.62 -6.00
C LEU A 51 -7.17 2.83 -6.95
N MET A 52 -6.12 2.96 -7.77
CA MET A 52 -6.02 4.02 -8.77
C MET A 52 -7.11 3.91 -9.85
N VAL A 53 -7.34 2.72 -10.41
CA VAL A 53 -8.41 2.49 -11.41
C VAL A 53 -9.79 2.82 -10.84
N ASN A 54 -10.00 2.58 -9.53
CA ASN A 54 -11.23 2.94 -8.83
C ASN A 54 -11.26 4.42 -8.34
N LYS A 55 -10.31 5.25 -8.77
CA LYS A 55 -10.22 6.69 -8.46
C LYS A 55 -10.06 7.01 -6.97
N TYR A 56 -9.51 6.07 -6.19
CA TYR A 56 -9.12 6.33 -4.80
C TYR A 56 -7.72 6.93 -4.70
N LEU A 57 -6.88 6.71 -5.72
CA LEU A 57 -5.52 7.24 -5.79
C LEU A 57 -5.25 7.79 -7.19
N ASP A 58 -4.33 8.74 -7.28
CA ASP A 58 -3.68 9.12 -8.54
C ASP A 58 -2.33 8.41 -8.75
N VAL A 59 -1.74 8.61 -9.94
CA VAL A 59 -0.47 7.97 -10.32
C VAL A 59 0.71 8.42 -9.43
N GLN A 60 0.73 9.68 -8.99
CA GLN A 60 1.78 10.22 -8.13
C GLN A 60 1.67 9.63 -6.72
N GLU A 61 0.45 9.49 -6.21
CA GLU A 61 0.15 8.85 -4.94
C GLU A 61 0.57 7.38 -4.94
N VAL A 62 0.27 6.63 -6.00
CA VAL A 62 0.75 5.25 -6.16
C VAL A 62 2.29 5.20 -6.12
N ALA A 63 2.98 6.07 -6.85
CA ALA A 63 4.44 6.11 -6.86
C ALA A 63 5.02 6.44 -5.47
N LYS A 64 4.42 7.39 -4.75
CA LYS A 64 4.80 7.74 -3.37
C LYS A 64 4.59 6.57 -2.40
N LEU A 65 3.47 5.85 -2.51
CA LEU A 65 3.17 4.70 -1.64
C LEU A 65 4.11 3.52 -1.90
N LEU A 66 4.48 3.25 -3.15
CA LEU A 66 5.49 2.25 -3.49
C LEU A 66 6.86 2.61 -2.91
N THR A 67 7.29 3.87 -3.10
CA THR A 67 8.54 4.39 -2.52
C THR A 67 8.54 4.26 -0.99
N HIS A 68 7.41 4.57 -0.35
CA HIS A 68 7.24 4.45 1.10
C HIS A 68 7.37 3.01 1.58
N TYR A 69 6.78 2.05 0.86
CA TYR A 69 6.91 0.63 1.18
C TYR A 69 8.34 0.10 0.97
N GLU A 70 8.99 0.49 -0.13
CA GLU A 70 10.38 0.10 -0.44
C GLU A 70 11.37 0.60 0.62
N ALA A 71 11.15 1.81 1.14
CA ALA A 71 11.94 2.36 2.24
C ALA A 71 11.84 1.51 3.52
N LYS A 72 10.69 0.87 3.79
CA LYS A 72 10.49 0.01 4.96
C LYS A 72 11.10 -1.38 4.82
N THR A 73 11.22 -1.88 3.59
CA THR A 73 11.72 -3.23 3.30
C THR A 73 13.22 -3.25 3.02
N GLY A 74 13.86 -2.10 2.92
CA GLY A 74 15.24 -2.00 2.43
C GLY A 74 15.35 -2.25 0.91
N MET A 75 14.22 -2.38 0.21
CA MET A 75 14.18 -2.57 -1.25
C MET A 75 14.59 -1.32 -2.04
N LYS A 76 14.70 -0.15 -1.39
CA LYS A 76 15.26 1.06 -2.03
C LYS A 76 16.64 0.81 -2.67
N TYR A 77 17.40 -0.17 -2.19
CA TYR A 77 18.72 -0.54 -2.70
C TYR A 77 18.68 -1.61 -3.82
N TRP A 78 17.50 -2.12 -4.19
CA TRP A 78 17.36 -3.20 -5.19
C TRP A 78 17.19 -2.65 -6.61
N ALA A 79 16.77 -1.40 -6.76
CA ALA A 79 16.64 -0.75 -8.07
C ALA A 79 17.99 -0.29 -8.68
N SER A 80 19.10 -0.56 -8.00
CA SER A 80 20.46 -0.15 -8.38
C SER A 80 21.40 -1.31 -8.75
N GLU A 81 20.86 -2.51 -9.00
CA GLU A 81 21.56 -3.62 -9.66
C GLU A 81 21.02 -3.82 -11.07
#